data_AF-A0A3C0J1R3-F1
#
_entry.id   AF-A0A3C0J1R3-F1
#
_cell.length_a   1.000
_cell.length_b   1.000
_cell.length_c   1.000
_cell.angle_alpha   90.00
_cell.angle_beta   90.00
_cell.angle_gamma   90.00
#
_symmetry.space_group_name_H-M   'P 1'
#
loop_
_entity.id
_entity.type
_entity.pdbx_description
1 polymer ?
#
loop_
_entity_poly.entity_id
_entity_poly.type
_entity_poly.pdbx_seq_one_letter_code
_entity_poly.pdbx_strand_id
1 'polypeptide(L)'
;MKRAAWIVLLAAALFVLVGWSPQRTAAKVGLGHIISIAKSKDLSVDKNGKVTTPVAQVDTTIAAVAFDREGRVVAVAIDTAQTKVNFAQDLKVASDLAAENKTKVELGDGYGMRKASSIKKEWHEQIAEFEKWMAGKTVAEIKSLKVRQRDASHPAVPDAPELTSTVTVTVGDYIAVVAESFANAK
;
A
#
# COMPACT_ATOMS: atom_id res chain seq x y z
N MET A 1 26.22 51.13 -25.25
CA MET A 1 25.09 50.21 -25.51
C MET A 1 25.57 48.80 -25.84
N LYS A 2 26.18 48.05 -24.90
CA LYS A 2 26.55 46.62 -25.11
C LYS A 2 26.48 45.75 -23.84
N ARG A 3 26.03 46.29 -22.70
CA ARG A 3 25.99 45.56 -21.41
C ARG A 3 24.59 45.15 -20.94
N ALA A 4 23.54 45.59 -21.63
CA ALA A 4 22.14 45.28 -21.25
C ALA A 4 21.58 44.01 -21.93
N ALA A 5 22.20 43.51 -23.01
CA ALA A 5 21.70 42.36 -23.76
C ALA A 5 22.01 41.00 -23.11
N TRP A 6 23.00 40.93 -22.20
CA TRP A 6 23.44 39.66 -21.60
C TRP A 6 22.65 39.26 -20.35
N ILE A 7 22.03 40.21 -19.66
CA ILE A 7 21.26 39.95 -18.43
C ILE A 7 19.86 39.39 -18.75
N VAL A 8 19.29 39.76 -19.90
CA VAL A 8 17.97 39.23 -20.33
C VAL A 8 18.07 37.79 -20.83
N LEU A 9 19.19 37.39 -21.45
CA LEU A 9 19.42 36.01 -21.90
C LEU A 9 19.69 35.03 -20.75
N LEU A 10 20.30 35.48 -19.64
CA LEU A 10 20.47 34.66 -18.44
C LEU A 10 19.17 34.50 -17.62
N ALA A 11 18.26 35.48 -17.68
CA ALA A 11 16.95 35.39 -17.02
C ALA A 11 15.96 34.49 -17.78
N ALA A 12 16.06 34.41 -19.12
CA ALA A 12 15.22 33.52 -19.92
C ALA A 12 15.66 32.04 -19.86
N ALA A 13 16.94 31.76 -19.60
CA ALA A 13 17.45 30.40 -19.45
C ALA A 13 17.15 29.77 -18.07
N LEU A 14 16.85 30.60 -17.05
CA LEU A 14 16.54 30.11 -15.69
C LEU A 14 15.06 29.73 -15.49
N PHE A 15 14.17 30.11 -16.42
CA PHE A 15 12.72 29.85 -16.30
C PHE A 15 12.23 28.56 -16.99
N VAL A 16 13.12 27.81 -17.64
CA VAL A 16 12.76 26.55 -18.33
C VAL A 16 13.00 25.29 -17.47
N LEU A 17 13.60 25.44 -16.27
CA LEU A 17 13.97 24.28 -15.42
C LEU A 17 13.09 24.06 -14.20
N VAL A 18 12.05 24.87 -13.98
CA VAL A 18 11.12 24.69 -12.86
C VAL A 18 9.69 24.64 -13.39
N GLY A 19 9.21 23.44 -13.71
CA GLY A 19 7.77 23.17 -13.64
C GLY A 19 7.07 22.61 -14.88
N TRP A 20 7.74 22.24 -15.96
CA TRP A 20 7.10 21.39 -16.97
C TRP A 20 7.32 19.92 -16.61
N SER A 21 6.62 19.44 -15.59
CA SER A 21 6.37 18.00 -15.51
C SER A 21 5.38 17.70 -16.63
N PRO A 22 5.72 16.92 -17.67
CA PRO A 22 4.73 16.50 -18.64
C PRO A 22 3.62 15.78 -17.86
N GLN A 23 2.39 16.29 -17.99
CA GLN A 23 1.20 15.66 -17.44
C GLN A 23 1.16 14.22 -17.96
N ARG A 24 1.55 13.25 -17.12
CA ARG A 24 1.59 11.84 -17.53
C ARG A 24 0.15 11.41 -17.79
N THR A 25 -0.13 11.03 -19.04
CA THR A 25 -1.45 10.59 -19.45
C THR A 25 -1.52 9.07 -19.30
N ALA A 26 -2.55 8.58 -18.62
CA ALA A 26 -2.81 7.15 -18.54
C ALA A 26 -3.10 6.57 -19.93
N ALA A 27 -2.41 5.49 -20.28
CA ALA A 27 -2.57 4.74 -21.51
C ALA A 27 -3.28 3.40 -21.28
N LYS A 28 -3.08 2.79 -20.10
CA LYS A 28 -3.69 1.52 -19.71
C LYS A 28 -4.13 1.56 -18.25
N VAL A 29 -5.13 0.75 -17.92
CA VAL A 29 -5.55 0.52 -16.53
C VAL A 29 -5.53 -0.97 -16.25
N GLY A 30 -5.04 -1.33 -15.07
CA GLY A 30 -4.98 -2.70 -14.60
C GLY A 30 -5.55 -2.85 -13.20
N LEU A 31 -6.17 -4.00 -12.95
CA LEU A 31 -6.66 -4.42 -11.65
C LEU A 31 -5.91 -5.68 -11.20
N GLY A 32 -5.58 -5.76 -9.91
CA GLY A 32 -4.92 -6.91 -9.31
C GLY A 32 -5.50 -7.21 -7.93
N HIS A 33 -5.36 -8.45 -7.48
CA HIS A 33 -5.74 -8.85 -6.14
C HIS A 33 -4.88 -9.99 -5.58
N ILE A 34 -4.44 -9.84 -4.33
CA ILE A 34 -3.73 -10.89 -3.59
C ILE A 34 -4.62 -11.36 -2.45
N ILE A 35 -4.89 -12.66 -2.40
CA ILE A 35 -5.74 -13.29 -1.39
C ILE A 35 -4.89 -14.17 -0.48
N SER A 36 -5.11 -14.06 0.82
CA SER A 36 -4.44 -14.90 1.83
C SER A 36 -5.40 -15.32 2.93
N ILE A 37 -5.30 -16.57 3.34
CA ILE A 37 -5.97 -17.11 4.55
C ILE A 37 -4.99 -17.35 5.70
N ALA A 38 -3.72 -16.92 5.56
CA ALA A 38 -2.64 -17.26 6.48
C ALA A 38 -2.84 -16.75 7.92
N LYS A 39 -3.81 -15.86 8.15
CA LYS A 39 -4.18 -15.36 9.48
C LYS A 39 -5.39 -16.05 10.11
N SER A 40 -5.97 -17.04 9.42
CA SER A 40 -6.92 -17.95 10.05
C SER A 40 -6.25 -18.70 11.19
N LYS A 41 -7.02 -19.02 12.23
CA LYS A 41 -6.52 -19.75 13.41
C LYS A 41 -7.49 -20.85 13.78
N ASP A 42 -6.93 -22.00 14.10
CA ASP A 42 -7.68 -23.10 14.70
C ASP A 42 -7.95 -22.82 16.19
N LEU A 43 -8.95 -23.53 16.73
CA LEU A 43 -9.11 -23.64 18.17
C LEU A 43 -7.85 -24.29 18.76
N SER A 44 -7.23 -23.63 19.73
CA SER A 44 -6.08 -24.17 20.44
C SER A 44 -6.15 -23.84 21.92
N VAL A 45 -5.57 -24.73 22.73
CA VAL A 45 -5.39 -24.54 24.17
C VAL A 45 -3.90 -24.69 24.45
N ASP A 46 -3.29 -23.66 25.04
CA ASP A 46 -1.88 -23.72 25.37
C ASP A 46 -1.63 -24.56 26.65
N LYS A 47 -0.35 -24.76 26.99
CA LYS A 47 0.08 -25.55 28.15
C LYS A 47 -0.43 -25.01 29.49
N ASN A 48 -0.86 -23.76 29.54
CA ASN A 48 -1.38 -23.09 30.73
C ASN A 48 -2.91 -23.05 30.74
N GLY A 49 -3.57 -23.73 29.81
CA GLY A 49 -5.03 -23.76 29.69
C GLY A 49 -5.63 -22.52 29.01
N LYS A 50 -4.81 -21.62 28.45
CA LYS A 50 -5.34 -20.44 27.73
C LYS A 50 -5.88 -20.88 26.38
N VAL A 51 -7.17 -20.59 26.17
CA VAL A 51 -7.88 -20.88 24.93
C VAL A 51 -7.64 -19.75 23.91
N THR A 52 -7.28 -20.12 22.70
CA THR A 52 -7.37 -19.27 21.51
C THR A 52 -8.56 -19.75 20.69
N THR A 53 -9.59 -18.92 20.58
CA THR A 53 -10.78 -19.24 19.80
C THR A 53 -10.50 -19.25 18.29
N PRO A 54 -11.21 -20.08 17.50
CA PRO A 54 -10.98 -20.14 16.07
C PRO A 54 -11.45 -18.87 15.36
N VAL A 55 -10.75 -18.53 14.27
CA VAL A 55 -11.14 -17.46 13.35
C VAL A 55 -10.87 -17.90 11.92
N ALA A 56 -11.87 -17.78 11.06
CA ALA A 56 -11.68 -17.84 9.62
C ALA A 56 -11.45 -16.41 9.12
N GLN A 57 -10.28 -16.15 8.53
CA GLN A 57 -9.90 -14.83 8.03
C GLN A 57 -9.45 -14.93 6.58
N VAL A 58 -10.00 -14.05 5.74
CA VAL A 58 -9.53 -13.80 4.39
C VAL A 58 -9.03 -12.37 4.32
N ASP A 59 -7.75 -12.22 4.00
CA ASP A 59 -7.15 -10.94 3.64
C ASP A 59 -7.16 -10.82 2.12
N THR A 60 -7.78 -9.77 1.58
CA THR A 60 -7.83 -9.47 0.15
C THR A 60 -7.22 -8.09 -0.06
N THR A 61 -6.00 -8.07 -0.58
CA THR A 61 -5.32 -6.84 -1.01
C THR A 61 -5.68 -6.58 -2.46
N ILE A 62 -6.14 -5.38 -2.80
CA ILE A 62 -6.61 -5.02 -4.15
C ILE A 62 -5.83 -3.80 -4.61
N ALA A 63 -5.54 -3.71 -5.90
CA ALA A 63 -5.06 -2.48 -6.51
C ALA A 63 -5.75 -2.16 -7.83
N ALA A 64 -5.95 -0.87 -8.06
CA ALA A 64 -6.27 -0.30 -9.36
C ALA A 64 -5.14 0.64 -9.76
N VAL A 65 -4.53 0.39 -10.92
CA VAL A 65 -3.32 1.11 -11.35
C VAL A 65 -3.48 1.60 -12.77
N ALA A 66 -3.26 2.90 -12.96
CA ALA A 66 -3.14 3.52 -14.27
C ALA A 66 -1.66 3.58 -14.67
N PHE A 67 -1.34 3.18 -15.90
CA PHE A 67 0.02 3.17 -16.44
C PHE A 67 0.12 4.08 -17.68
N ASP A 68 1.28 4.72 -17.87
CA ASP A 68 1.58 5.46 -19.09
C ASP A 68 2.02 4.51 -20.22
N ARG A 69 2.35 5.08 -21.40
CA ARG A 69 2.77 4.29 -22.57
C ARG A 69 4.09 3.55 -22.35
N GLU A 70 4.91 4.05 -21.42
CA GLU A 70 6.18 3.47 -21.03
C GLU A 70 6.04 2.46 -19.88
N GLY A 71 4.81 2.19 -19.40
CA GLY A 71 4.53 1.24 -18.32
C GLY A 71 4.89 1.77 -16.93
N ARG A 72 5.02 3.09 -16.75
CA ARG A 72 5.19 3.72 -15.44
C ARG A 72 3.84 4.02 -14.82
N VAL A 73 3.76 3.94 -13.50
CA VAL A 73 2.56 4.26 -12.74
C VAL A 73 2.22 5.75 -12.89
N VAL A 74 1.02 6.05 -13.36
CA VAL A 74 0.45 7.41 -13.37
C VAL A 74 -0.30 7.66 -12.07
N ALA A 75 -1.12 6.70 -11.65
CA ALA A 75 -1.85 6.69 -10.41
C ALA A 75 -2.05 5.25 -9.94
N VAL A 76 -2.13 5.06 -8.62
CA VAL A 76 -2.37 3.77 -7.98
C VAL A 76 -3.27 3.99 -6.77
N ALA A 77 -4.25 3.11 -6.60
CA ALA A 77 -5.06 3.00 -5.40
C ALA A 77 -4.97 1.56 -4.90
N ILE A 78 -4.63 1.37 -3.63
CA ILE A 78 -4.46 0.08 -2.96
C ILE A 78 -5.34 0.06 -1.72
N ASP A 79 -6.05 -1.05 -1.54
CA ASP A 79 -6.84 -1.30 -0.34
C ASP A 79 -6.63 -2.73 0.16
N THR A 80 -7.03 -2.99 1.39
CA THR A 80 -7.08 -4.34 1.95
C THR A 80 -8.39 -4.54 2.69
N ALA A 81 -9.17 -5.53 2.28
CA ALA A 81 -10.24 -6.09 3.11
C ALA A 81 -9.66 -7.18 4.02
N GLN A 82 -9.99 -7.14 5.31
CA GLN A 82 -9.62 -8.19 6.28
C GLN A 82 -10.88 -8.77 6.89
N THR A 83 -11.57 -9.60 6.11
CA THR A 83 -12.87 -10.17 6.49
C THR A 83 -12.65 -11.32 7.45
N LYS A 84 -13.40 -11.32 8.57
CA LYS A 84 -13.24 -12.30 9.66
C LYS A 84 -14.57 -12.87 10.10
N VAL A 85 -14.62 -14.19 10.19
CA VAL A 85 -15.66 -14.91 10.93
C VAL A 85 -15.03 -15.47 12.19
N ASN A 86 -15.39 -14.88 13.32
CA ASN A 86 -14.99 -15.34 14.64
C ASN A 86 -15.96 -16.43 15.09
N PHE A 87 -15.42 -17.44 15.76
CA PHE A 87 -16.19 -18.53 16.33
C PHE A 87 -15.96 -18.59 17.83
N ALA A 88 -17.00 -18.96 18.58
CA ALA A 88 -16.87 -19.32 19.98
C ALA A 88 -16.13 -20.67 20.13
N GLN A 89 -15.75 -21.01 21.36
CA GLN A 89 -15.06 -22.28 21.65
C GLN A 89 -15.90 -23.51 21.25
N ASP A 90 -17.23 -23.41 21.32
CA ASP A 90 -18.17 -24.45 20.88
C ASP A 90 -18.44 -24.42 19.36
N LEU A 91 -17.62 -23.70 18.60
CA LEU A 91 -17.67 -23.55 17.14
C LEU A 91 -18.94 -22.87 16.60
N LYS A 92 -19.73 -22.22 17.45
CA LYS A 92 -20.79 -21.33 16.99
C LYS A 92 -20.20 -20.03 16.44
N VAL A 93 -20.83 -19.48 15.41
CA VAL A 93 -20.45 -18.17 14.88
C VAL A 93 -20.65 -17.12 15.97
N ALA A 94 -19.59 -16.35 16.24
CA ALA A 94 -19.55 -15.27 17.23
C ALA A 94 -19.45 -13.88 16.57
N SER A 95 -19.13 -13.81 15.27
CA SER A 95 -19.20 -12.56 14.51
C SER A 95 -20.64 -12.08 14.33
N ASP A 96 -20.80 -10.76 14.22
CA ASP A 96 -22.04 -10.15 13.75
C ASP A 96 -22.26 -10.47 12.26
N LEU A 97 -23.37 -11.13 11.96
CA LEU A 97 -23.75 -11.55 10.60
C LEU A 97 -24.24 -10.38 9.73
N ALA A 98 -24.61 -9.25 10.34
CA ALA A 98 -25.07 -8.06 9.64
C ALA A 98 -23.94 -7.02 9.41
N ALA A 99 -22.71 -7.32 9.83
CA ALA A 99 -21.60 -6.38 9.72
C ALA A 99 -21.28 -6.04 8.26
N GLU A 100 -21.05 -4.75 7.98
CA GLU A 100 -20.74 -4.24 6.63
C GLU A 100 -19.38 -4.73 6.08
N ASN A 101 -18.47 -5.20 6.93
CA ASN A 101 -17.13 -5.70 6.55
C ASN A 101 -16.33 -4.75 5.65
N LYS A 102 -16.16 -3.52 6.13
CA LYS A 102 -15.41 -2.45 5.45
C LYS A 102 -13.95 -2.79 5.18
N THR A 103 -13.42 -2.25 4.10
CA THR A 103 -11.99 -2.26 3.82
C THR A 103 -11.21 -1.32 4.74
N LYS A 104 -9.87 -1.37 4.71
CA LYS A 104 -9.06 -0.50 5.57
C LYS A 104 -9.15 0.97 5.19
N VAL A 105 -9.30 1.31 3.90
CA VAL A 105 -9.54 2.71 3.51
C VAL A 105 -10.90 3.18 4.02
N GLU A 106 -11.96 2.37 3.84
CA GLU A 106 -13.31 2.70 4.31
C GLU A 106 -13.40 2.83 5.84
N LEU A 107 -12.59 2.06 6.58
CA LEU A 107 -12.47 2.17 8.03
C LEU A 107 -11.76 3.47 8.45
N GLY A 108 -10.84 4.00 7.64
CA GLY A 108 -10.10 5.23 7.94
C GLY A 108 -9.38 5.17 9.30
N ASP A 109 -9.66 6.14 10.18
CA ASP A 109 -9.16 6.13 11.57
C ASP A 109 -9.77 5.01 12.43
N GLY A 110 -10.94 4.50 12.06
CA GLY A 110 -11.62 3.39 12.75
C GLY A 110 -10.86 2.07 12.70
N TYR A 111 -9.90 1.90 11.78
CA TYR A 111 -9.03 0.73 11.75
C TYR A 111 -8.08 0.67 12.97
N GLY A 112 -7.68 1.83 13.52
CA GLY A 112 -7.02 1.93 14.82
C GLY A 112 -5.53 1.57 14.86
N MET A 113 -4.84 1.59 13.71
CA MET A 113 -3.42 1.25 13.63
C MET A 113 -2.51 2.29 14.29
N ARG A 114 -2.97 3.53 14.47
CA ARG A 114 -2.19 4.62 15.08
C ARG A 114 -1.61 4.26 16.44
N LYS A 115 -2.32 3.40 17.20
CA LYS A 115 -1.89 2.90 18.52
C LYS A 115 -0.65 2.02 18.43
N ALA A 116 -0.58 1.17 17.41
CA ALA A 116 0.54 0.22 17.18
C ALA A 116 1.64 0.80 16.27
N SER A 117 1.32 1.85 15.52
CA SER A 117 2.23 2.52 14.59
C SER A 117 3.30 3.32 15.33
N SER A 118 4.57 3.02 15.07
CA SER A 118 5.71 3.76 15.65
C SER A 118 5.77 5.21 15.16
N ILE A 119 5.26 5.48 13.96
CA ILE A 119 5.20 6.81 13.34
C ILE A 119 3.87 7.53 13.59
N LYS A 120 3.00 6.98 14.45
CA LYS A 120 1.69 7.56 14.81
C LYS A 120 0.80 7.89 13.61
N LYS A 121 0.93 7.14 12.51
CA LYS A 121 0.06 7.18 11.33
C LYS A 121 -0.87 5.98 11.27
N GLU A 122 -2.09 6.20 10.81
CA GLU A 122 -3.04 5.16 10.45
C GLU A 122 -2.65 4.43 9.17
N TRP A 123 -3.29 3.28 8.91
CA TRP A 123 -2.97 2.45 7.75
C TRP A 123 -3.20 3.19 6.43
N HIS A 124 -4.35 3.86 6.30
CA HIS A 124 -4.72 4.60 5.09
C HIS A 124 -3.75 5.75 4.80
N GLU A 125 -3.19 6.39 5.85
CA GLU A 125 -2.15 7.41 5.69
C GLU A 125 -0.84 6.81 5.17
N GLN A 126 -0.47 5.61 5.62
CA GLN A 126 0.77 4.96 5.17
C GLN A 126 0.65 4.42 3.74
N ILE A 127 -0.48 3.81 3.38
CA ILE A 127 -0.66 3.31 2.02
C ILE A 127 -0.67 4.48 1.01
N ALA A 128 -1.28 5.62 1.36
CA ALA A 128 -1.26 6.82 0.52
C ALA A 128 0.16 7.36 0.28
N GLU A 129 1.04 7.32 1.29
CA GLU A 129 2.45 7.68 1.09
C GLU A 129 3.19 6.67 0.21
N PHE A 130 2.84 5.39 0.31
CA PHE A 130 3.42 4.35 -0.54
C PHE A 130 2.97 4.47 -2.01
N GLU A 131 1.69 4.77 -2.23
CA GLU A 131 1.10 5.06 -3.55
C GLU A 131 1.77 6.27 -4.21
N LYS A 132 1.97 7.36 -3.45
CA LYS A 132 2.71 8.54 -3.93
C LYS A 132 4.14 8.17 -4.35
N TRP A 133 4.81 7.33 -3.59
CA TRP A 133 6.16 6.87 -3.92
C TRP A 133 6.19 6.02 -5.21
N MET A 134 5.14 5.23 -5.50
CA MET A 134 5.04 4.45 -6.73
C MET A 134 4.84 5.30 -7.99
N ALA A 135 4.24 6.49 -7.86
CA ALA A 135 3.94 7.35 -9.00
C ALA A 135 5.22 7.71 -9.79
N GLY A 136 5.18 7.50 -11.10
CA GLY A 136 6.28 7.70 -12.03
C GLY A 136 7.28 6.55 -12.10
N LYS A 137 7.16 5.50 -11.29
CA LYS A 137 8.03 4.31 -11.33
C LYS A 137 7.44 3.21 -12.19
N THR A 138 8.31 2.40 -12.76
CA THR A 138 7.97 1.12 -13.39
C THR A 138 7.75 0.04 -12.34
N VAL A 139 7.05 -1.05 -12.71
CA VAL A 139 6.90 -2.22 -11.83
C VAL A 139 8.25 -2.83 -11.45
N ALA A 140 9.26 -2.80 -12.33
CA ALA A 140 10.61 -3.29 -12.03
C ALA A 140 11.28 -2.47 -10.91
N GLU A 141 11.18 -1.15 -10.96
CA GLU A 141 11.69 -0.26 -9.90
C GLU A 141 10.94 -0.48 -8.59
N ILE A 142 9.62 -0.64 -8.63
CA ILE A 142 8.79 -0.90 -7.44
C ILE A 142 9.18 -2.23 -6.79
N LYS A 143 9.36 -3.29 -7.58
CA LYS A 143 9.81 -4.62 -7.10
C LYS A 143 11.24 -4.61 -6.56
N SER A 144 12.04 -3.64 -6.95
CA SER A 144 13.43 -3.49 -6.49
C SER A 144 13.55 -2.66 -5.20
N LEU A 145 12.42 -2.27 -4.58
CA LEU A 145 12.43 -1.60 -3.29
C LEU A 145 13.21 -2.43 -2.27
N LYS A 146 14.20 -1.79 -1.64
CA LYS A 146 14.89 -2.39 -0.51
C LYS A 146 13.94 -2.50 0.67
N VAL A 147 13.87 -3.69 1.24
CA VAL A 147 13.06 -4.00 2.42
C VAL A 147 13.93 -4.72 3.44
N ARG A 148 13.50 -4.66 4.70
CA ARG A 148 14.09 -5.40 5.80
C ARG A 148 13.02 -6.08 6.64
N GLN A 149 13.42 -7.12 7.35
CA GLN A 149 12.59 -7.69 8.41
C GLN A 149 12.71 -6.81 9.66
N ARG A 150 11.56 -6.39 10.20
CA ARG A 150 11.48 -5.71 11.50
C ARG A 150 11.27 -6.73 12.63
N ASP A 151 10.32 -7.64 12.42
CA ASP A 151 9.95 -8.72 13.33
C ASP A 151 9.22 -9.83 12.55
N ALA A 152 8.82 -10.92 13.20
CA ALA A 152 8.17 -12.06 12.54
C ALA A 152 6.81 -11.70 11.89
N SER A 153 6.09 -10.70 12.41
CA SER A 153 4.84 -10.22 11.82
C SER A 153 5.07 -9.18 10.72
N HIS A 154 6.30 -8.67 10.60
CA HIS A 154 6.71 -7.64 9.66
C HIS A 154 8.00 -8.00 8.90
N PRO A 155 7.94 -8.99 7.99
CA PRO A 155 9.10 -9.53 7.31
C PRO A 155 9.68 -8.62 6.21
N ALA A 156 8.90 -7.68 5.69
CA ALA A 156 9.31 -6.83 4.56
C ALA A 156 8.77 -5.40 4.70
N VAL A 157 9.31 -4.65 5.66
CA VAL A 157 9.04 -3.21 5.78
C VAL A 157 10.03 -2.43 4.91
N PRO A 158 9.67 -1.25 4.38
CA PRO A 158 10.59 -0.44 3.56
C PRO A 158 11.90 -0.12 4.30
N ASP A 159 13.00 -0.20 3.57
CA ASP A 159 14.35 0.17 3.99
C ASP A 159 14.96 1.22 3.03
N ALA A 160 14.10 2.10 2.53
CA ALA A 160 14.45 3.24 1.69
C ALA A 160 14.24 4.53 2.51
N PRO A 161 15.23 5.44 2.63
CA PRO A 161 15.15 6.62 3.49
C PRO A 161 13.91 7.49 3.29
N GLU A 162 13.40 7.57 2.06
CA GLU A 162 12.20 8.33 1.72
C GLU A 162 10.89 7.68 2.21
N LEU A 163 10.92 6.40 2.64
CA LEU A 163 9.76 5.65 3.13
C LEU A 163 9.83 5.29 4.62
N THR A 164 11.02 5.24 5.24
CA THR A 164 11.16 4.72 6.61
C THR A 164 10.41 5.55 7.67
N SER A 165 10.16 6.84 7.41
CA SER A 165 9.40 7.73 8.30
C SER A 165 7.91 7.81 7.96
N THR A 166 7.48 7.23 6.83
CA THR A 166 6.11 7.35 6.32
C THR A 166 5.39 6.02 6.20
N VAL A 167 6.12 4.91 6.05
CA VAL A 167 5.58 3.56 5.82
C VAL A 167 6.34 2.55 6.69
N THR A 168 5.63 1.96 7.66
CA THR A 168 6.17 1.00 8.64
C THR A 168 5.48 -0.37 8.59
N VAL A 169 4.53 -0.53 7.68
CA VAL A 169 3.83 -1.79 7.40
C VAL A 169 4.63 -2.65 6.43
N THR A 170 4.33 -3.95 6.42
CA THR A 170 4.88 -4.87 5.40
C THR A 170 4.29 -4.50 4.04
N VAL A 171 5.14 -4.41 3.01
CA VAL A 171 4.73 -3.93 1.67
C VAL A 171 4.75 -5.00 0.57
N GLY A 172 5.10 -6.24 0.90
CA GLY A 172 5.24 -7.33 -0.08
C GLY A 172 4.00 -7.54 -0.95
N ASP A 173 2.82 -7.68 -0.33
CA ASP A 173 1.57 -7.89 -1.06
C ASP A 173 1.16 -6.63 -1.86
N TYR A 174 1.50 -5.44 -1.38
CA TYR A 174 1.24 -4.17 -2.10
C TYR A 174 2.11 -4.04 -3.36
N ILE A 175 3.35 -4.53 -3.33
CA ILE A 175 4.21 -4.64 -4.52
C ILE A 175 3.67 -5.71 -5.47
N ALA A 176 3.27 -6.86 -4.93
CA ALA A 176 2.76 -7.98 -5.72
C ALA A 176 1.46 -7.63 -6.46
N VAL A 177 0.51 -6.97 -5.80
CA VAL A 177 -0.78 -6.59 -6.39
C VAL A 177 -0.61 -5.55 -7.51
N VAL A 178 0.38 -4.66 -7.41
CA VAL A 178 0.70 -3.70 -8.49
C VAL A 178 1.33 -4.42 -9.67
N ALA A 179 2.18 -5.43 -9.43
CA ALA A 179 2.75 -6.25 -10.49
C ALA A 179 1.68 -7.06 -11.23
N GLU A 180 0.72 -7.63 -10.49
CA GLU A 180 -0.43 -8.32 -11.09
C GLU A 180 -1.32 -7.34 -11.87
N SER A 181 -1.59 -6.16 -11.31
CA SER A 181 -2.33 -5.10 -12.01
C SER A 181 -1.68 -4.75 -13.34
N PHE A 182 -0.35 -4.64 -13.38
CA PHE A 182 0.38 -4.40 -14.63
C PHE A 182 0.23 -5.53 -15.64
N ALA A 183 0.27 -6.79 -15.21
CA ALA A 183 0.07 -7.94 -16.08
C ALA A 183 -1.35 -7.98 -16.68
N ASN A 184 -2.34 -7.51 -15.91
CA ASN A 184 -3.74 -7.46 -16.32
C ASN A 184 -4.11 -6.18 -17.09
N ALA A 185 -3.20 -5.22 -17.20
CA ALA A 185 -3.50 -3.91 -17.76
C ALA A 185 -3.94 -3.96 -19.23
N LYS A 186 -5.03 -3.25 -19.55
CA LYS A 186 -5.60 -3.13 -20.90
C LYS A 186 -5.58 -1.69 -21.38
#